data_AF-A0A8S2PWD9-F1
#
_entry.id   AF-A0A8S2PWD9-F1
#
_cell.length_a   1.000
_cell.length_b   1.000
_cell.length_c   1.000
_cell.angle_alpha   90.00
_cell.angle_beta   90.00
_cell.angle_gamma   90.00
#
_symmetry.space_group_name_H-M   'P 1'
#
loop_
_entity.id
_entity.type
_entity.pdbx_description
1 polymer ?
#
loop_
_entity_poly.entity_id
_entity_poly.type
_entity_poly.pdbx_seq_one_letter_code
_entity_poly.pdbx_strand_id
1 'polypeptide(L)'
;MPSIRYANSDMREVNQRFTRIESSIVTLAESIAKLSAQIQLQRVMKDDIYHLRNEVADLRQQMYRQQSAGSSSTPQSRLINANVHRLSTPLNLSTSYMPSTSTIQRSNSVIDPRQARKIEQFFGTETMLRYFLSLLGYEEYASALEQEKIGIYELPYISERKLHSLGIPYGPGARIVYEAQQYFISLLTLKSNGIDV
;
A
#
# COMPACT_ATOMS: atom_id res chain seq x y z
N MET A 1 58.49 28.30 -25.22
CA MET A 1 57.08 28.59 -25.55
C MET A 1 56.20 27.36 -25.30
N PRO A 2 55.55 27.22 -24.12
CA PRO A 2 54.60 26.12 -23.88
C PRO A 2 53.23 26.66 -23.40
N SER A 3 52.31 27.00 -24.30
CA SER A 3 50.97 27.49 -23.92
C SER A 3 49.79 26.80 -24.62
N ILE A 4 50.01 25.85 -25.52
CA ILE A 4 48.92 25.27 -26.35
C ILE A 4 48.36 23.95 -25.79
N ARG A 5 49.09 23.26 -24.90
CA ARG A 5 48.67 21.95 -24.38
C ARG A 5 47.57 22.03 -23.30
N TYR A 6 47.45 23.14 -22.58
CA TYR A 6 46.48 23.28 -21.49
C TYR A 6 45.05 23.49 -21.98
N ALA A 7 44.83 24.33 -23.00
CA ALA A 7 43.49 24.62 -23.54
C ALA A 7 42.77 23.38 -24.12
N ASN A 8 43.53 22.41 -24.65
CA ASN A 8 42.95 21.16 -25.16
C ASN A 8 42.51 20.21 -24.04
N SER A 9 43.14 20.27 -22.87
CA SER A 9 42.74 19.48 -21.70
C SER A 9 41.42 20.02 -21.13
N ASP A 10 41.32 21.35 -21.01
CA ASP A 10 40.11 22.01 -20.51
C ASP A 10 38.91 21.76 -21.42
N MET A 11 39.10 21.82 -22.75
CA MET A 11 38.03 21.53 -23.71
C MET A 11 37.57 20.07 -23.67
N ARG A 12 38.48 19.12 -23.41
CA ARG A 12 38.13 17.70 -23.21
C ARG A 12 37.35 17.48 -21.92
N GLU A 13 37.73 18.17 -20.85
CA GLU A 13 37.01 18.10 -19.57
C GLU A 13 35.59 18.67 -19.70
N VAL A 14 35.45 19.80 -20.38
CA VAL A 14 34.15 20.43 -20.66
C VAL A 14 33.26 19.49 -21.47
N ASN A 15 33.78 18.85 -22.52
CA ASN A 15 33.01 17.87 -23.31
C ASN A 15 32.59 16.63 -22.49
N GLN A 16 33.42 16.17 -21.56
CA GLN A 16 33.03 15.10 -20.63
C GLN A 16 31.89 15.54 -19.71
N ARG A 17 31.91 16.78 -19.22
CA ARG A 17 30.82 17.34 -18.42
C ARG A 17 29.53 17.44 -19.22
N PHE A 18 29.58 17.90 -20.48
CA PHE A 18 28.43 17.92 -21.37
C PHE A 18 27.87 16.51 -21.61
N THR A 19 28.73 15.53 -21.90
CA THR A 19 28.31 14.13 -22.09
C THR A 19 27.57 13.58 -20.85
N ARG A 20 28.07 13.89 -19.64
CA ARG A 20 27.41 13.49 -18.38
C ARG A 20 26.07 14.20 -18.18
N ILE A 21 25.99 15.48 -18.50
CA ILE A 21 24.77 16.26 -18.39
C ILE A 21 23.72 15.74 -19.38
N GLU A 22 24.10 15.48 -20.63
CA GLU A 22 23.23 14.88 -21.65
C GLU A 22 22.66 13.53 -21.17
N SER A 23 23.52 12.64 -20.66
CA SER A 23 23.06 11.35 -20.13
C SER A 23 22.09 11.50 -18.94
N SER A 24 22.33 12.48 -18.07
CA SER A 24 21.45 12.78 -16.92
C SER A 24 20.10 13.31 -17.39
N ILE A 25 20.10 14.23 -18.36
CA ILE A 25 18.87 14.81 -18.93
C ILE A 25 18.05 13.72 -19.61
N VAL A 26 18.67 12.84 -20.39
CA VAL A 26 17.99 11.72 -21.05
C VAL A 26 17.37 10.78 -20.02
N THR A 27 18.12 10.42 -18.97
CA THR A 27 17.63 9.56 -17.88
C THR A 27 16.45 10.19 -17.16
N LEU A 28 16.51 11.50 -16.91
CA LEU A 28 15.43 12.24 -16.27
C LEU A 28 14.20 12.31 -17.16
N ALA A 29 14.36 12.58 -18.46
CA ALA A 29 13.27 12.60 -19.42
C ALA A 29 12.57 11.24 -19.50
N GLU A 30 13.33 10.14 -19.51
CA GLU A 30 12.78 8.78 -19.47
C GLU A 30 11.99 8.52 -18.19
N SER A 31 12.51 8.98 -17.04
CA SER A 31 11.84 8.84 -15.75
C SER A 31 10.54 9.65 -15.69
N ILE A 32 10.53 10.87 -16.23
CA ILE A 32 9.34 11.73 -16.33
C ILE A 32 8.30 11.10 -17.25
N ALA A 33 8.72 10.52 -18.39
CA ALA A 33 7.81 9.86 -19.32
C ALA A 33 7.12 8.64 -18.66
N LYS A 34 7.88 7.81 -17.94
CA LYS A 34 7.35 6.67 -17.19
C LYS A 34 6.36 7.12 -16.11
N LEU A 35 6.72 8.13 -15.33
CA LEU A 35 5.83 8.68 -14.30
C LEU A 35 4.56 9.27 -14.92
N SER A 36 4.68 9.98 -16.04
CA SER A 36 3.54 10.55 -16.76
C SER A 36 2.58 9.46 -17.26
N ALA A 37 3.11 8.37 -17.82
CA ALA A 37 2.33 7.22 -18.22
C ALA A 37 1.61 6.57 -17.02
N GLN A 38 2.29 6.44 -15.88
CA GLN A 38 1.70 5.90 -14.66
C GLN A 38 0.57 6.77 -14.12
N ILE A 39 0.74 8.10 -14.12
CA ILE A 39 -0.29 9.06 -13.70
C ILE A 39 -1.51 8.98 -14.61
N GLN A 40 -1.31 8.89 -15.93
CA GLN A 40 -2.41 8.75 -16.89
C GLN A 40 -3.17 7.44 -16.66
N LEU A 41 -2.45 6.33 -16.51
CA LEU A 41 -3.06 5.03 -16.21
C LEU A 41 -3.85 5.07 -14.89
N GLN A 42 -3.29 5.70 -13.86
CA GLN A 42 -3.97 5.85 -12.57
C GLN A 42 -5.26 6.66 -12.69
N ARG A 43 -5.31 7.69 -13.55
CA ARG A 43 -6.53 8.47 -13.82
C ARG A 43 -7.60 7.61 -14.49
N VAL A 44 -7.25 6.87 -15.54
CA VAL A 44 -8.19 5.98 -16.24
C VAL A 44 -8.76 4.94 -15.27
N MET A 45 -7.91 4.24 -14.51
CA MET A 45 -8.39 3.26 -13.52
C MET A 45 -9.29 3.89 -12.46
N LYS A 46 -8.96 5.12 -12.02
CA LYS A 46 -9.78 5.85 -11.05
C LYS A 46 -11.16 6.17 -11.63
N ASP A 47 -11.22 6.59 -12.88
CA ASP A 47 -12.48 6.87 -13.58
C ASP A 47 -13.31 5.59 -13.75
N ASP A 48 -12.69 4.47 -14.13
CA ASP A 48 -13.34 3.15 -14.22
C ASP A 48 -13.94 2.71 -12.87
N ILE A 49 -13.21 2.92 -11.76
CA ILE A 49 -13.72 2.62 -10.41
C ILE A 49 -14.94 3.47 -10.07
N TYR A 50 -14.93 4.75 -10.45
CA TYR A 50 -16.12 5.60 -10.25
C TYR A 50 -17.30 5.12 -11.09
N HIS A 51 -17.07 4.74 -12.34
CA HIS A 51 -18.10 4.17 -13.20
C HIS A 51 -18.70 2.88 -12.59
N LEU A 52 -17.85 1.93 -12.17
CA LEU A 52 -18.28 0.69 -11.53
C LEU A 52 -19.06 0.94 -10.24
N ARG A 53 -18.63 1.91 -9.43
CA ARG A 53 -19.34 2.28 -8.20
C ARG A 53 -20.73 2.83 -8.50
N ASN A 54 -20.88 3.64 -9.54
CA ASN A 54 -22.17 4.18 -9.96
C ASN A 54 -23.09 3.06 -10.46
N GLU A 55 -22.57 2.15 -11.30
CA GLU A 55 -23.33 0.99 -11.78
C GLU A 55 -23.79 0.09 -10.63
N VAL A 56 -22.92 -0.17 -9.64
CA VAL A 56 -23.29 -0.93 -8.44
C VAL A 56 -24.37 -0.22 -7.62
N ALA A 57 -24.32 1.11 -7.51
CA ALA A 57 -25.35 1.89 -6.82
C ALA A 57 -26.70 1.80 -7.55
N ASP A 58 -26.69 1.92 -8.88
CA ASP A 58 -27.88 1.79 -9.73
C ASP A 58 -28.48 0.38 -9.63
N LEU A 59 -27.65 -0.66 -9.71
CA LEU A 59 -28.07 -2.05 -9.56
C LEU A 59 -28.68 -2.31 -8.18
N ARG A 60 -28.09 -1.77 -7.11
CA ARG A 60 -28.66 -1.83 -5.76
C ARG A 60 -30.02 -1.13 -5.72
N GLN A 61 -30.14 0.06 -6.32
CA GLN A 61 -31.40 0.81 -6.36
C GLN A 61 -32.48 0.06 -7.15
N GLN A 62 -32.12 -0.60 -8.27
CA GLN A 62 -33.03 -1.47 -9.02
C GLN A 62 -33.51 -2.66 -8.19
N MET A 63 -32.61 -3.31 -7.44
CA MET A 63 -32.95 -4.38 -6.50
C MET A 63 -33.93 -3.91 -5.42
N TYR A 64 -33.73 -2.71 -4.86
CA TYR A 64 -34.68 -2.12 -3.90
C TYR A 64 -36.05 -1.86 -4.54
N ARG A 65 -36.11 -1.43 -5.81
CA ARG A 65 -37.38 -1.23 -6.55
C ARG A 65 -38.09 -2.55 -6.89
N GLN A 66 -37.36 -3.62 -7.22
CA GLN A 66 -37.95 -4.94 -7.44
C GLN A 66 -38.52 -5.55 -6.15
N GLN A 67 -37.86 -5.35 -5.02
CA GLN A 67 -38.36 -5.80 -3.71
C GLN A 67 -39.61 -5.02 -3.26
N SER A 68 -39.81 -3.79 -3.72
CA SER A 68 -41.00 -2.97 -3.39
C SER A 68 -42.16 -3.09 -4.39
N ALA A 69 -41.99 -3.82 -5.50
CA ALA A 69 -43.07 -4.13 -6.45
C ALA A 69 -43.69 -5.54 -6.26
N GLY A 70 -43.20 -6.31 -5.28
CA GLY A 70 -43.70 -7.64 -4.97
C GLY A 70 -44.50 -7.70 -3.67
N SER A 71 -45.83 -7.71 -3.81
CA SER A 71 -46.82 -8.33 -2.90
C SER A 71 -47.55 -7.40 -1.91
N SER A 72 -48.62 -6.76 -2.41
CA SER A 72 -49.86 -6.66 -1.66
C SER A 72 -50.66 -7.99 -1.78
N SER A 73 -51.35 -8.35 -0.69
CA SER A 73 -52.44 -9.33 -0.54
C SER A 73 -52.14 -10.80 -0.13
N THR A 74 -52.26 -11.01 1.20
CA THR A 74 -52.97 -12.07 1.94
C THR A 74 -52.49 -13.54 2.04
N PRO A 75 -52.75 -14.21 3.19
CA PRO A 75 -52.03 -15.38 3.66
C PRO A 75 -52.83 -16.68 3.44
N GLN A 76 -52.21 -17.71 2.85
CA GLN A 76 -52.79 -19.06 2.90
C GLN A 76 -51.71 -20.16 2.88
N SER A 77 -51.52 -20.73 4.08
CA SER A 77 -51.04 -22.07 4.40
C SER A 77 -50.85 -23.04 3.23
N ARG A 78 -49.59 -23.44 2.97
CA ARG A 78 -49.29 -24.82 2.53
C ARG A 78 -48.02 -25.34 3.20
N LEU A 79 -48.22 -26.47 3.86
CA LEU A 79 -47.27 -27.33 4.53
C LEU A 79 -46.36 -28.05 3.51
N ILE A 80 -45.10 -28.24 3.93
CA ILE A 80 -44.25 -29.42 3.74
C ILE A 80 -44.01 -29.91 2.30
N ASN A 81 -42.78 -29.71 1.80
CA ASN A 81 -41.98 -30.83 1.29
C ASN A 81 -40.48 -30.49 1.24
N ALA A 82 -39.72 -30.96 2.24
CA ALA A 82 -38.27 -31.02 2.19
C ALA A 82 -37.89 -32.50 2.13
N ASN A 83 -37.37 -32.94 0.98
CA ASN A 83 -36.69 -34.23 0.87
C ASN A 83 -35.41 -34.06 0.03
N VAL A 84 -34.40 -33.44 0.66
CA VAL A 84 -33.00 -33.55 0.24
C VAL A 84 -32.39 -34.71 1.04
N HIS A 85 -32.19 -35.86 0.38
CA HIS A 85 -31.30 -36.93 0.85
C HIS A 85 -29.85 -36.41 0.70
N ARG A 86 -29.14 -36.12 1.80
CA ARG A 86 -28.24 -37.00 2.57
C ARG A 86 -27.04 -37.58 1.77
N LEU A 87 -25.83 -37.11 2.08
CA LEU A 87 -24.63 -37.85 2.58
C LEU A 87 -23.43 -36.85 2.63
N SER A 88 -22.92 -36.32 3.74
CA SER A 88 -22.10 -36.84 4.86
C SER A 88 -20.73 -37.48 4.52
N THR A 89 -19.67 -36.71 4.81
CA THR A 89 -18.34 -37.07 5.41
C THR A 89 -17.15 -37.56 4.53
N PRO A 90 -15.87 -37.46 5.01
CA PRO A 90 -14.79 -36.73 4.33
C PRO A 90 -13.56 -37.60 3.99
N LEU A 91 -12.54 -37.06 3.31
CA LEU A 91 -11.21 -37.70 3.28
C LEU A 91 -10.09 -36.67 3.19
N ASN A 92 -9.36 -36.59 4.30
CA ASN A 92 -8.08 -35.93 4.48
C ASN A 92 -7.03 -37.01 4.19
N LEU A 93 -6.14 -36.80 3.22
CA LEU A 93 -4.95 -37.65 3.06
C LEU A 93 -3.73 -36.76 2.83
N SER A 94 -2.94 -36.66 3.89
CA SER A 94 -1.61 -36.08 3.89
C SER A 94 -0.72 -36.75 2.84
N THR A 95 0.01 -35.97 2.06
CA THR A 95 1.35 -36.34 1.58
C THR A 95 2.13 -35.05 1.33
N SER A 96 3.16 -34.90 2.16
CA SER A 96 4.17 -33.84 2.12
C SER A 96 5.18 -34.13 1.01
N TYR A 97 5.45 -33.16 0.14
CA TYR A 97 6.77 -32.86 -0.44
C TYR A 97 6.77 -31.38 -0.90
N MET A 98 7.70 -30.60 -0.34
CA MET A 98 8.06 -29.20 -0.71
C MET A 98 8.68 -29.10 -2.13
N PRO A 99 9.17 -27.94 -2.59
CA PRO A 99 8.56 -26.60 -2.70
C PRO A 99 8.72 -26.02 -4.13
N SER A 100 7.79 -25.19 -4.60
CA SER A 100 8.00 -24.40 -5.82
C SER A 100 8.62 -23.04 -5.49
N THR A 101 9.79 -22.80 -6.07
CA THR A 101 10.54 -21.55 -6.03
C THR A 101 9.86 -20.43 -6.81
N SER A 102 9.98 -19.22 -6.27
CA SER A 102 10.06 -17.93 -6.97
C SER A 102 8.94 -17.53 -7.92
N THR A 103 7.99 -16.76 -7.40
CA THR A 103 7.58 -15.48 -8.01
C THR A 103 7.03 -14.58 -6.90
N ILE A 104 7.80 -13.57 -6.51
CA ILE A 104 7.37 -12.49 -5.62
C ILE A 104 6.32 -11.70 -6.38
N GLN A 105 5.07 -12.12 -6.21
CA GLN A 105 3.90 -11.38 -6.63
C GLN A 105 3.73 -10.25 -5.61
N ARG A 106 4.25 -9.06 -5.96
CA ARG A 106 3.96 -7.82 -5.24
C ARG A 106 2.47 -7.52 -5.39
N SER A 107 1.65 -8.10 -4.51
CA SER A 107 0.26 -7.74 -4.37
C SER A 107 0.19 -6.39 -3.66
N ASN A 108 -0.15 -5.33 -4.42
CA ASN A 108 -0.72 -4.12 -3.85
C ASN A 108 -2.09 -4.48 -3.26
N SER A 109 -2.11 -5.09 -2.08
CA SER A 109 -3.32 -5.24 -1.30
C SER A 109 -3.62 -3.90 -0.65
N VAL A 110 -4.57 -3.16 -1.22
CA VAL A 110 -5.28 -2.10 -0.51
C VAL A 110 -5.91 -2.77 0.70
N ILE A 111 -5.30 -2.60 1.87
CA ILE A 111 -5.78 -3.20 3.11
C ILE A 111 -7.14 -2.56 3.41
N ASP A 112 -8.17 -3.39 3.48
CA ASP A 112 -9.52 -3.01 3.84
C ASP A 112 -9.52 -2.44 5.28
N PRO A 113 -10.01 -1.20 5.53
CA PRO A 113 -9.94 -0.57 6.86
C PRO A 113 -10.58 -1.41 7.98
N ARG A 114 -11.55 -2.28 7.66
CA ARG A 114 -12.14 -3.22 8.63
C ARG A 114 -11.21 -4.38 8.99
N GLN A 115 -10.33 -4.79 8.08
CA GLN A 115 -9.27 -5.75 8.37
C GLN A 115 -8.14 -5.08 9.16
N ALA A 116 -7.90 -3.78 8.96
CA ALA A 116 -6.96 -3.00 9.77
C ALA A 116 -7.35 -2.98 11.25
N ARG A 117 -8.63 -2.79 11.63
CA ARG A 117 -9.08 -2.93 13.03
C ARG A 117 -8.89 -4.34 13.60
N LYS A 118 -9.12 -5.36 12.79
CA LYS A 118 -8.93 -6.77 13.19
C LYS A 118 -7.45 -7.12 13.33
N ILE A 119 -6.57 -6.33 12.73
CA ILE A 119 -5.13 -6.40 12.90
C ILE A 119 -4.72 -5.58 14.15
N GLU A 120 -5.21 -4.34 14.30
CA GLU A 120 -4.99 -3.47 15.48
C GLU A 120 -5.43 -4.12 16.81
N GLN A 121 -6.52 -4.89 16.79
CA GLN A 121 -7.03 -5.63 17.95
C GLN A 121 -6.26 -6.93 18.26
N PHE A 122 -5.48 -7.47 17.32
CA PHE A 122 -4.78 -8.76 17.47
C PHE A 122 -3.25 -8.66 17.53
N PHE A 123 -2.65 -7.54 17.14
CA PHE A 123 -1.19 -7.46 16.95
C PHE A 123 -0.45 -6.60 17.97
N GLY A 124 -1.13 -5.76 18.76
CA GLY A 124 -0.46 -4.84 19.67
C GLY A 124 0.36 -3.77 18.93
N THR A 125 0.70 -2.69 19.62
CA THR A 125 1.47 -1.56 19.08
C THR A 125 2.84 -1.98 18.54
N GLU A 126 3.44 -3.01 19.15
CA GLU A 126 4.77 -3.53 18.80
C GLU A 126 4.78 -4.25 17.46
N THR A 127 3.80 -5.12 17.18
CA THR A 127 3.76 -5.83 15.89
C THR A 127 3.38 -4.91 14.72
N MET A 128 2.61 -3.85 14.97
CA MET A 128 2.32 -2.82 13.95
C MET A 128 3.54 -1.99 13.60
N LEU A 129 4.33 -1.60 14.60
CA LEU A 129 5.60 -0.92 14.37
C LEU A 129 6.54 -1.80 13.52
N ARG A 130 6.68 -3.08 13.89
CA ARG A 130 7.56 -4.01 13.20
C ARG A 130 7.12 -4.26 11.75
N TYR A 131 5.82 -4.42 11.51
CA TYR A 131 5.27 -4.53 10.17
C TYR A 131 5.55 -3.26 9.34
N PHE A 132 5.29 -2.08 9.91
CA PHE A 132 5.57 -0.80 9.25
C PHE A 132 7.05 -0.65 8.88
N LEU A 133 7.96 -0.96 9.79
CA LEU A 133 9.40 -0.92 9.52
C LEU A 133 9.83 -1.96 8.49
N SER A 134 9.23 -3.15 8.50
CA SER A 134 9.47 -4.20 7.49
C SER A 134 9.09 -3.73 6.09
N LEU A 135 7.99 -2.99 5.93
CA LEU A 135 7.60 -2.37 4.65
C LEU A 135 8.64 -1.36 4.14
N LEU A 136 9.34 -0.68 5.04
CA LEU A 136 10.40 0.27 4.70
C LEU A 136 11.78 -0.38 4.52
N GLY A 137 11.91 -1.68 4.86
CA GLY A 137 13.20 -2.39 4.88
C GLY A 137 14.06 -2.06 6.11
N TYR A 138 13.46 -1.56 7.19
CA TYR A 138 14.13 -1.09 8.41
C TYR A 138 13.72 -1.88 9.67
N GLU A 139 13.32 -3.14 9.50
CA GLU A 139 12.84 -4.00 10.61
C GLU A 139 13.88 -4.16 11.73
N GLU A 140 15.16 -4.11 11.38
CA GLU A 140 16.30 -4.16 12.31
C GLU A 140 16.24 -3.11 13.43
N TYR A 141 15.58 -1.98 13.22
CA TYR A 141 15.43 -0.93 14.23
C TYR A 141 14.21 -1.13 15.15
N ALA A 142 13.36 -2.12 14.88
CA ALA A 142 12.14 -2.35 15.68
C ALA A 142 12.47 -2.55 17.16
N SER A 143 13.47 -3.38 17.47
CA SER A 143 13.86 -3.66 18.86
C SER A 143 14.37 -2.43 19.62
N ALA A 144 15.06 -1.51 18.95
CA ALA A 144 15.53 -0.27 19.57
C ALA A 144 14.36 0.67 19.92
N LEU A 145 13.34 0.72 19.06
CA LEU A 145 12.15 1.54 19.27
C LEU A 145 11.21 0.91 20.31
N GLU A 146 11.06 -0.42 20.31
CA GLU A 146 10.27 -1.17 21.29
C GLU A 146 10.83 -1.02 22.72
N GLN A 147 12.16 -1.02 22.89
CA GLN A 147 12.81 -0.79 24.19
C GLN A 147 12.46 0.58 24.78
N GLU A 148 12.35 1.60 23.94
CA GLU A 148 11.94 2.96 24.32
C GLU A 148 10.42 3.16 24.35
N LYS A 149 9.65 2.08 24.15
CA LYS A 149 8.18 2.07 24.04
C LYS A 149 7.62 2.95 22.93
N ILE A 150 8.42 3.21 21.89
CA ILE A 150 8.03 4.00 20.74
C ILE A 150 7.15 3.14 19.83
N GLY A 151 5.84 3.34 19.89
CA GLY A 151 4.87 2.69 19.03
C GLY A 151 4.62 3.44 17.71
N ILE A 152 3.83 2.82 16.83
CA ILE A 152 3.46 3.38 15.51
C ILE A 152 2.75 4.75 15.60
N TYR A 153 2.05 5.04 16.71
CA TYR A 153 1.37 6.32 16.93
C TYR A 153 2.31 7.41 17.47
N GLU A 154 3.40 7.03 18.14
CA GLU A 154 4.37 7.99 18.68
C GLU A 154 5.41 8.38 17.61
N LEU A 155 5.74 7.43 16.74
CA LEU A 155 6.76 7.55 15.69
C LEU A 155 6.65 8.82 14.83
N PRO A 156 5.46 9.29 14.39
CA PRO A 156 5.34 10.53 13.59
C PRO A 156 5.76 11.80 14.33
N TYR A 157 5.75 11.77 15.67
CA TYR A 157 6.00 12.91 16.54
C TYR A 157 7.42 12.95 17.08
N ILE A 158 8.23 11.93 16.77
CA ILE A 158 9.59 11.85 17.27
C ILE A 158 10.55 12.56 16.31
N SER A 159 11.49 13.31 16.88
CA SER A 159 12.52 13.97 16.09
C SER A 159 13.59 12.98 15.61
N GLU A 160 14.15 13.26 14.43
CA GLU A 160 15.27 12.53 13.84
C GLU A 160 16.48 12.44 14.79
N ARG A 161 16.71 13.48 15.61
CA ARG A 161 17.76 13.48 16.65
C ARG A 161 17.53 12.42 17.73
N LYS A 162 16.27 12.18 18.13
CA LYS A 162 15.94 11.12 19.09
C LYS A 162 16.14 9.74 18.45
N LEU A 163 15.74 9.54 17.19
CA LEU A 163 16.04 8.29 16.47
C LEU A 163 17.55 8.05 16.37
N HIS A 164 18.33 9.11 16.15
CA HIS A 164 19.79 9.02 16.14
C HIS A 164 20.40 8.58 17.47
N SER A 165 19.87 9.07 18.61
CA SER A 165 20.30 8.59 19.93
C SER A 165 19.97 7.12 20.18
N LEU A 166 19.04 6.52 19.43
CA LEU A 166 18.70 5.10 19.49
C LEU A 166 19.50 4.24 18.52
N GLY A 167 20.50 4.82 17.85
CA GLY A 167 21.36 4.11 16.89
C GLY A 167 20.82 4.09 15.46
N ILE A 168 19.72 4.80 15.18
CA ILE A 168 19.16 4.89 13.83
C ILE A 168 19.84 6.06 13.08
N PRO A 169 20.56 5.82 11.97
CA PRO A 169 21.24 6.89 11.25
C PRO A 169 20.24 7.90 10.64
N TYR A 170 20.68 9.15 10.46
CA TYR A 170 19.83 10.27 9.98
C TYR A 170 19.05 9.92 8.69
N GLY A 171 19.69 9.35 7.67
CA GLY A 171 18.99 8.98 6.41
C GLY A 171 17.77 8.06 6.62
N PRO A 172 17.96 6.84 7.17
CA PRO A 172 16.86 5.97 7.55
C PRO A 172 15.88 6.60 8.55
N GLY A 173 16.39 7.33 9.55
CA GLY A 173 15.57 8.00 10.57
C GLY A 173 14.61 9.03 9.97
N ALA A 174 15.11 9.91 9.09
CA ALA A 174 14.30 10.87 8.35
C ALA A 174 13.24 10.17 7.50
N ARG A 175 13.58 9.05 6.84
CA ARG A 175 12.64 8.30 6.02
C ARG A 175 11.53 7.67 6.87
N ILE A 176 11.88 7.07 7.99
CA ILE A 176 10.91 6.44 8.92
C ILE A 176 9.93 7.50 9.45
N VAL A 177 10.43 8.64 9.93
CA VAL A 177 9.57 9.73 10.45
C VAL A 177 8.66 10.28 9.35
N TYR A 178 9.19 10.53 8.15
CA TYR A 178 8.41 11.04 7.03
C TYR A 178 7.28 10.08 6.64
N GLU A 179 7.57 8.80 6.47
CA GLU A 179 6.57 7.78 6.10
C GLU A 179 5.52 7.60 7.20
N ALA A 180 5.92 7.68 8.48
CA ALA A 180 5.00 7.61 9.60
C ALA A 180 4.03 8.80 9.61
N GLN A 181 4.52 10.01 9.30
CA GLN A 181 3.67 11.20 9.15
C GLN A 181 2.70 11.05 7.97
N GLN A 182 3.14 10.56 6.81
CA GLN A 182 2.27 10.33 5.66
C GLN A 182 1.18 9.29 5.98
N TYR A 183 1.55 8.19 6.66
CA TYR A 183 0.61 7.19 7.12
C TYR A 183 -0.47 7.79 8.03
N PHE A 184 -0.07 8.63 9.00
CA PHE A 184 -1.01 9.27 9.92
C PHE A 184 -1.92 10.31 9.23
N ILE A 185 -1.38 11.10 8.30
CA ILE A 185 -2.17 12.03 7.48
C ILE A 185 -3.23 11.26 6.67
N SER A 186 -2.86 10.11 6.10
CA SER A 186 -3.78 9.24 5.38
C SER A 186 -4.91 8.75 6.31
N LEU A 187 -4.58 8.28 7.51
CA LEU A 187 -5.56 7.87 8.52
C LEU A 187 -6.52 9.01 8.91
N LEU A 188 -6.00 10.22 9.16
CA LEU A 188 -6.82 11.38 9.49
C LEU A 188 -7.74 11.78 8.33
N THR A 189 -7.25 11.70 7.08
CA THR A 189 -8.01 12.01 5.88
C THR A 189 -9.13 11.00 5.64
N LEU A 190 -8.88 9.71 5.92
CA LEU A 190 -9.91 8.68 5.85
C LEU A 190 -11.00 8.91 6.90
N LYS A 191 -10.60 9.26 8.13
CA LYS A 191 -11.51 9.58 9.23
C LYS A 191 -12.38 10.81 8.94
N SER A 192 -11.82 11.85 8.30
CA SER A 192 -12.57 13.07 7.94
C SER A 192 -13.60 12.83 6.82
N ASN A 193 -13.42 11.79 6.01
CA ASN A 193 -14.34 11.42 4.93
C ASN A 193 -15.49 10.50 5.39
N GLY A 194 -15.72 10.37 6.71
CA GLY A 194 -16.80 9.57 7.27
C GLY A 194 -16.58 8.05 7.14
N ILE A 195 -15.35 7.62 6.83
CA ILE A 195 -14.96 6.22 6.89
C ILE A 195 -14.40 5.99 8.29
N ASP A 196 -15.22 5.39 9.17
CA ASP A 196 -14.76 4.94 10.47
C ASP A 196 -13.68 3.87 10.28
N VAL A 197 -12.42 4.27 10.44
CA VAL A 197 -11.22 3.41 10.43
C VAL A 197 -11.23 2.52 11.62
#